data_AF-B8ZYR4-F1
#
_entry.id   AF-B8ZYR4-F1
#
_cell.length_a   1.000
_cell.length_b   1.000
_cell.length_c   1.000
_cell.angle_alpha   90.00
_cell.angle_beta   90.00
_cell.angle_gamma   90.00
#
_symmetry.space_group_name_H-M   'P 1'
#
loop_
_entity.id
_entity.type
_entity.pdbx_description
1 polymer ?
#
loop_
_entity_poly.entity_id
_entity_poly.type
_entity_poly.pdbx_seq_one_letter_code
_entity_poly.pdbx_strand_id
1 'polypeptide(L)'
;MISRLDVPAYRAELIAESLWEFIDEDRSVQTRLGREDSEYLARSVPFYAANQPLADISEMRVVQGMDDGLYQKLKPLVCALPMTRQQININTLDVTQSVLLEALFDPWLSPVQARALLQQRPAKGWEDVDQFLAQPLLADVDERTKKQLKTVLSVDSNYFWLRSDITVNEIELTMNSLIVRMGPQHFSVLWHQTGESE
;
A
#
# COMPACT_ATOMS: atom_id res chain seq x y z
N MET A 1 0.28 6.47 -8.61
CA MET A 1 -0.64 5.32 -8.46
C MET A 1 -2.09 5.74 -8.59
N ILE A 2 -2.63 6.61 -7.72
CA ILE A 2 -4.06 6.98 -7.71
C ILE A 2 -4.54 7.48 -9.09
N SER A 3 -3.74 8.31 -9.77
CA SER A 3 -4.02 8.80 -11.13
C SER A 3 -4.16 7.70 -12.20
N ARG A 4 -3.59 6.52 -11.96
CA ARG A 4 -3.68 5.35 -12.86
C ARG A 4 -4.99 4.56 -12.68
N LEU A 5 -5.81 4.92 -11.69
CA LEU A 5 -7.09 4.26 -11.37
C LEU A 5 -8.31 5.02 -11.91
N ASP A 6 -8.13 5.76 -13.02
CA ASP A 6 -9.15 6.63 -13.63
C ASP A 6 -9.58 7.77 -12.69
N VAL A 7 -8.60 8.35 -11.98
CA VAL A 7 -8.81 9.46 -11.05
C VAL A 7 -8.15 10.72 -11.62
N PRO A 8 -8.89 11.84 -11.80
CA PRO A 8 -8.31 13.09 -12.27
C PRO A 8 -7.15 13.56 -11.38
N ALA A 9 -6.13 14.18 -11.98
CA ALA A 9 -4.89 14.57 -11.29
C ALA A 9 -5.14 15.38 -10.01
N TYR A 10 -6.05 16.36 -10.05
CA TYR A 10 -6.42 17.16 -8.89
C TYR A 10 -6.98 16.31 -7.74
N ARG A 11 -7.85 15.34 -8.04
CA ARG A 11 -8.44 14.46 -7.01
C ARG A 11 -7.40 13.48 -6.47
N ALA A 12 -6.49 13.01 -7.31
CA ALA A 12 -5.39 12.14 -6.88
C ALA A 12 -4.43 12.88 -5.92
N GLU A 13 -4.10 14.14 -6.21
CA GLU A 13 -3.29 15.00 -5.34
C GLU A 13 -4.02 15.30 -4.02
N LEU A 14 -5.32 15.66 -4.07
CA LEU A 14 -6.14 15.90 -2.88
C LEU A 14 -6.09 14.71 -1.91
N ILE A 15 -6.25 13.48 -2.41
CA ILE A 15 -6.26 12.28 -1.57
C ILE A 15 -4.87 12.01 -0.99
N ALA A 16 -3.81 12.16 -1.80
CA ALA A 16 -2.45 11.90 -1.34
C ALA A 16 -2.02 12.92 -0.27
N GLU A 17 -2.31 14.19 -0.47
CA GLU A 17 -2.02 15.26 0.50
C GLU A 17 -2.89 15.12 1.75
N SER A 18 -4.19 14.82 1.61
CA SER A 18 -5.05 14.56 2.78
C SER A 18 -4.61 13.34 3.58
N LEU A 19 -4.09 12.29 2.94
CA LEU A 19 -3.50 11.15 3.64
C LEU A 19 -2.22 11.53 4.39
N TRP A 20 -1.40 12.42 3.83
CA TRP A 20 -0.20 12.90 4.48
C TRP A 20 -0.56 13.66 5.77
N GLU A 21 -1.41 14.69 5.68
CA GLU A 21 -1.87 15.50 6.83
C GLU A 21 -2.72 14.72 7.84
N PHE A 22 -3.22 13.53 7.48
CA PHE A 22 -3.97 12.69 8.42
C PHE A 22 -3.04 11.79 9.25
N ILE A 23 -1.83 11.55 8.76
CA ILE A 23 -0.87 10.57 9.31
C ILE A 23 0.30 11.24 10.00
N ASP A 24 0.74 12.41 9.55
CA ASP A 24 1.85 13.13 10.18
C ASP A 24 1.49 13.60 11.59
N GLU A 25 2.50 13.74 12.45
CA GLU A 25 2.29 13.93 13.89
C GLU A 25 1.89 15.36 14.28
N ASP A 26 2.07 16.31 13.36
CA ASP A 26 1.82 17.71 13.63
C ASP A 26 0.34 18.06 13.44
N ARG A 27 -0.02 19.34 13.56
CA ARG A 27 -1.41 19.82 13.45
C ARG A 27 -1.50 20.99 12.47
N SER A 28 -0.51 21.12 11.60
CA SER A 28 -0.26 22.28 10.79
C SER A 28 -0.18 21.90 9.33
N VAL A 29 -1.13 22.41 8.54
CA VAL A 29 -1.22 22.11 7.12
C VAL A 29 0.08 22.46 6.39
N GLN A 30 0.77 21.44 5.84
CA GLN A 30 2.00 21.56 5.06
C GLN A 30 1.77 21.49 3.54
N THR A 31 0.59 21.03 3.13
CA THR A 31 0.23 20.74 1.74
C THR A 31 -0.74 21.77 1.15
N ARG A 32 -0.97 21.67 -0.16
CA ARG A 32 -1.77 22.66 -0.90
C ARG A 32 -3.27 22.43 -0.75
N LEU A 33 -3.69 21.17 -0.72
CA LEU A 33 -5.07 20.68 -0.72
C LEU A 33 -5.46 19.98 0.57
N GLY A 34 -4.49 19.42 1.30
CA GLY A 34 -4.72 18.72 2.56
C GLY A 34 -5.25 19.64 3.66
N ARG A 35 -5.89 19.02 4.64
CA ARG A 35 -6.48 19.65 5.81
C ARG A 35 -6.31 18.77 7.04
N GLU A 36 -6.18 19.47 8.16
CA GLU A 36 -6.07 18.93 9.51
C GLU A 36 -7.44 18.85 10.21
N ASP A 37 -7.47 18.83 11.53
CA ASP A 37 -8.66 18.81 12.41
C ASP A 37 -9.89 19.58 11.89
N SER A 38 -9.71 20.76 11.28
CA SER A 38 -10.83 21.56 10.76
C SER A 38 -11.72 20.82 9.75
N GLU A 39 -11.16 19.92 8.95
CA GLU A 39 -11.90 19.11 7.97
C GLU A 39 -12.70 18.01 8.65
N TYR A 40 -12.10 17.34 9.63
CA TYR A 40 -12.69 16.17 10.31
C TYR A 40 -13.72 16.59 11.36
N LEU A 41 -13.53 17.73 12.02
CA LEU A 41 -14.51 18.33 12.93
C LEU A 41 -15.74 18.92 12.22
N ALA A 42 -15.66 19.16 10.91
CA ALA A 42 -16.78 19.62 10.10
C ALA A 42 -17.69 18.48 9.58
N ARG A 43 -17.33 17.21 9.86
CA ARG A 43 -18.11 16.03 9.44
C ARG A 43 -19.40 15.90 10.26
N SER A 44 -20.35 15.12 9.74
CA SER A 44 -21.64 14.87 10.40
C SER A 44 -21.48 14.23 11.78
N VAL A 45 -20.54 13.30 11.90
CA VAL A 45 -20.01 12.80 13.17
C VAL A 45 -18.58 13.32 13.27
N PRO A 46 -18.32 14.35 14.09
CA PRO A 46 -17.01 15.00 14.15
C PRO A 46 -15.98 14.13 14.87
N PHE A 47 -14.75 14.17 14.39
CA PHE A 47 -13.58 13.52 14.99
C PHE A 47 -12.32 14.33 14.65
N TYR A 48 -11.18 13.95 15.22
CA TYR A 48 -9.88 14.58 14.97
C TYR A 48 -9.11 13.83 13.89
N ALA A 49 -8.16 14.49 13.24
CA ALA A 49 -7.17 13.79 12.43
C ALA A 49 -6.40 12.78 13.31
N ALA A 50 -5.94 11.66 12.73
CA ALA A 50 -5.31 10.60 13.53
C ALA A 50 -3.94 11.04 14.07
N ASN A 51 -3.18 11.75 13.25
CA ASN A 51 -1.85 12.30 13.51
C ASN A 51 -0.86 11.26 14.02
N GLN A 52 -0.96 10.08 13.42
CA GLN A 52 -0.15 8.90 13.67
C GLN A 52 -0.29 7.92 12.48
N PRO A 53 0.61 6.92 12.36
CA PRO A 53 0.44 5.84 11.40
C PRO A 53 -0.93 5.16 11.51
N LEU A 54 -1.55 4.87 10.37
CA LEU A 54 -2.81 4.13 10.32
C LEU A 54 -2.65 2.76 10.99
N ALA A 55 -3.61 2.41 11.84
CA ALA A 55 -3.69 1.10 12.48
C ALA A 55 -4.30 0.05 11.55
N ASP A 56 -5.26 0.45 10.71
CA ASP A 56 -5.89 -0.40 9.70
C ASP A 56 -6.11 0.37 8.38
N ILE A 57 -6.13 -0.35 7.27
CA ILE A 57 -6.30 0.27 5.95
C ILE A 57 -7.69 0.91 5.76
N SER A 58 -8.69 0.51 6.56
CA SER A 58 -10.02 1.12 6.57
C SER A 58 -10.01 2.59 7.00
N GLU A 59 -9.01 3.05 7.75
CA GLU A 59 -8.89 4.46 8.14
C GLU A 59 -8.67 5.39 6.94
N MET A 60 -8.07 4.89 5.85
CA MET A 60 -7.97 5.64 4.58
C MET A 60 -9.35 6.06 4.04
N ARG A 61 -10.45 5.43 4.46
CA ARG A 61 -11.79 5.73 3.95
C ARG A 61 -12.27 7.15 4.29
N VAL A 62 -11.75 7.77 5.34
CA VAL A 62 -12.28 9.05 5.86
C VAL A 62 -11.61 10.29 5.26
N VAL A 63 -10.49 10.12 4.58
CA VAL A 63 -9.69 11.21 4.00
C VAL A 63 -10.44 11.95 2.89
N GLN A 64 -10.02 13.18 2.60
CA GLN A 64 -10.66 14.04 1.61
C GLN A 64 -10.63 13.40 0.21
N GLY A 65 -11.74 13.52 -0.52
CA GLY A 65 -11.84 13.02 -1.89
C GLY A 65 -11.98 11.50 -2.02
N MET A 66 -11.98 10.73 -0.93
CA MET A 66 -12.21 9.29 -0.95
C MET A 66 -13.70 8.95 -1.03
N ASP A 67 -14.06 8.08 -1.98
CA ASP A 67 -15.38 7.45 -2.06
C ASP A 67 -15.25 5.93 -1.97
N ASP A 68 -16.39 5.24 -1.89
CA ASP A 68 -16.42 3.77 -1.79
C ASP A 68 -15.79 3.10 -3.02
N GLY A 69 -16.14 3.55 -4.23
CA GLY A 69 -15.63 2.96 -5.47
C GLY A 69 -14.10 3.05 -5.60
N LEU A 70 -13.50 4.18 -5.25
CA LEU A 70 -12.05 4.35 -5.26
C LEU A 70 -11.39 3.60 -4.09
N TYR A 71 -12.02 3.58 -2.92
CA TYR A 71 -11.53 2.80 -1.79
C TYR A 71 -11.41 1.31 -2.15
N GLN A 72 -12.42 0.72 -2.78
CA GLN A 72 -12.38 -0.68 -3.24
C GLN A 72 -11.30 -0.93 -4.31
N LYS A 73 -11.05 0.04 -5.21
CA LYS A 73 -9.95 -0.05 -6.19
C LYS A 73 -8.57 0.03 -5.53
N LEU A 74 -8.43 0.81 -4.45
CA LEU A 74 -7.17 1.00 -3.74
C LEU A 74 -6.87 -0.12 -2.74
N LYS A 75 -7.89 -0.67 -2.06
CA LYS A 75 -7.79 -1.72 -1.03
C LYS A 75 -6.84 -2.88 -1.42
N PRO A 76 -6.83 -3.43 -2.65
CA PRO A 76 -5.90 -4.50 -3.02
C PRO A 76 -4.46 -4.05 -3.32
N LEU A 77 -4.19 -2.74 -3.36
CA LEU A 77 -2.91 -2.15 -3.77
C LEU A 77 -2.13 -1.52 -2.61
N VAL A 78 -2.80 -1.17 -1.51
CA VAL A 78 -2.20 -0.46 -0.38
C VAL A 78 -2.42 -1.19 0.94
N CYS A 79 -1.59 -0.91 1.93
CA CYS A 79 -1.69 -1.48 3.26
C CYS A 79 -1.25 -0.48 4.34
N ALA A 80 -1.70 -0.72 5.58
CA ALA A 80 -1.25 -0.03 6.78
C ALA A 80 -0.41 -1.01 7.60
N LEU A 81 0.92 -0.91 7.51
CA LEU A 81 1.85 -1.74 8.26
C LEU A 81 2.47 -0.93 9.40
N PRO A 82 2.82 -1.55 10.55
CA PRO A 82 3.42 -0.87 11.69
C PRO A 82 4.92 -0.60 11.46
N MET A 83 5.23 0.03 10.32
CA MET A 83 6.55 0.51 9.94
C MET A 83 6.39 1.76 9.06
N THR A 84 7.29 2.72 9.23
CA THR A 84 7.31 3.96 8.44
C THR A 84 8.14 3.86 7.16
N ARG A 85 8.88 2.76 7.00
CA ARG A 85 9.72 2.51 5.82
C ARG A 85 8.91 1.78 4.77
N GLN A 86 8.92 2.32 3.55
CA GLN A 86 8.41 1.59 2.39
C GLN A 86 9.37 0.46 2.04
N GLN A 87 8.88 -0.78 2.03
CA GLN A 87 9.65 -1.98 1.69
C GLN A 87 8.77 -2.96 0.93
N ILE A 88 8.57 -2.70 -0.35
CA ILE A 88 7.68 -3.48 -1.22
C ILE A 88 8.42 -4.75 -1.68
N ASN A 89 7.92 -5.91 -1.28
CA ASN A 89 8.49 -7.18 -1.70
C ASN A 89 8.12 -7.52 -3.16
N ILE A 90 9.07 -7.31 -4.08
CA ILE A 90 8.89 -7.57 -5.52
C ILE A 90 8.63 -9.05 -5.83
N ASN A 91 9.05 -9.96 -4.95
CA ASN A 91 8.86 -11.40 -5.14
C ASN A 91 7.42 -11.86 -4.84
N THR A 92 6.63 -11.06 -4.14
CA THR A 92 5.27 -11.43 -3.72
C THR A 92 4.16 -10.59 -4.35
N LEU A 93 4.51 -9.56 -5.13
CA LEU A 93 3.51 -8.79 -5.88
C LEU A 93 2.79 -9.69 -6.89
N ASP A 94 1.47 -9.68 -6.89
CA ASP A 94 0.69 -10.34 -7.93
C ASP A 94 0.70 -9.53 -9.23
N VAL A 95 0.54 -10.19 -10.38
CA VAL A 95 0.50 -9.51 -11.69
C VAL A 95 -0.61 -8.46 -11.74
N THR A 96 -1.73 -8.68 -11.04
CA THR A 96 -2.84 -7.71 -10.92
C THR A 96 -2.45 -6.43 -10.18
N GLN A 97 -1.38 -6.45 -9.38
CA GLN A 97 -0.84 -5.29 -8.66
C GLN A 97 0.22 -4.53 -9.46
N SER A 98 0.39 -4.80 -10.77
CA SER A 98 1.41 -4.17 -11.61
C SER A 98 1.36 -2.64 -11.64
N VAL A 99 0.20 -2.04 -11.37
CA VAL A 99 0.02 -0.58 -11.28
C VAL A 99 0.90 0.06 -10.19
N LEU A 100 1.32 -0.71 -9.17
CA LEU A 100 2.32 -0.28 -8.21
C LEU A 100 3.67 -0.03 -8.88
N LEU A 101 4.10 -0.93 -9.78
CA LEU A 101 5.35 -0.75 -10.53
C LEU A 101 5.22 0.42 -11.52
N GLU A 102 4.08 0.57 -12.19
CA GLU A 102 3.83 1.74 -13.05
C GLU A 102 3.98 3.05 -12.28
N ALA A 103 3.47 3.10 -11.04
CA ALA A 103 3.54 4.29 -10.20
C ALA A 103 4.96 4.57 -9.69
N LEU A 104 5.69 3.52 -9.31
CA LEU A 104 7.04 3.63 -8.77
C LEU A 104 8.05 4.03 -9.85
N PHE A 105 7.88 3.51 -11.05
CA PHE A 105 8.76 3.76 -12.19
C PHE A 105 8.24 4.85 -13.11
N ASP A 106 7.32 5.71 -12.68
CA ASP A 106 6.86 6.82 -13.52
C ASP A 106 8.04 7.76 -13.89
N PRO A 107 8.17 8.21 -15.15
CA PRO A 107 7.34 7.93 -16.33
C PRO A 107 7.86 6.77 -17.20
N TRP A 108 8.81 5.97 -16.70
CA TRP A 108 9.61 5.01 -17.45
C TRP A 108 8.90 3.70 -17.84
N LEU A 109 7.94 3.24 -17.04
CA LEU A 109 7.23 1.98 -17.30
C LEU A 109 5.82 2.18 -17.82
N SER A 110 5.52 1.55 -18.96
CA SER A 110 4.15 1.37 -19.43
C SER A 110 3.42 0.26 -18.65
N PRO A 111 2.07 0.25 -18.66
CA PRO A 111 1.29 -0.83 -18.04
C PRO A 111 1.63 -2.24 -18.55
N VAL A 112 2.00 -2.33 -19.84
CA VAL A 112 2.38 -3.61 -20.46
C VAL A 112 3.72 -4.09 -19.92
N GLN A 113 4.72 -3.19 -19.83
CA GLN A 113 6.04 -3.55 -19.29
C GLN A 113 5.96 -3.90 -17.80
N ALA A 114 5.17 -3.16 -17.02
CA ALA A 114 4.98 -3.45 -15.59
C ALA A 114 4.39 -4.84 -15.34
N ARG A 115 3.38 -5.26 -16.12
CA ARG A 115 2.85 -6.63 -16.08
C ARG A 115 3.88 -7.65 -16.54
N ALA A 116 4.59 -7.36 -17.63
CA ALA A 116 5.62 -8.26 -18.17
C ALA A 116 6.75 -8.52 -17.16
N LEU A 117 7.16 -7.52 -16.39
CA LEU A 117 8.16 -7.69 -15.31
C LEU A 117 7.71 -8.72 -14.27
N LEU A 118 6.46 -8.65 -13.82
CA LEU A 118 5.92 -9.58 -12.83
C LEU A 118 5.68 -10.99 -13.43
N GLN A 119 5.24 -11.06 -14.69
CA GLN A 119 5.05 -12.33 -15.40
C GLN A 119 6.37 -13.06 -15.69
N GLN A 120 7.46 -12.32 -15.89
CA GLN A 120 8.80 -12.85 -16.11
C GLN A 120 9.58 -13.06 -14.81
N ARG A 121 8.95 -12.86 -13.64
CA ARG A 121 9.57 -13.13 -12.35
C ARG A 121 10.08 -14.58 -12.31
N PRO A 122 11.35 -14.82 -11.93
CA PRO A 122 11.86 -16.18 -11.81
C PRO A 122 11.00 -17.02 -10.85
N ALA A 123 10.98 -18.34 -11.04
CA ALA A 123 10.14 -19.24 -10.22
C ALA A 123 10.43 -19.15 -8.70
N LYS A 124 11.66 -18.78 -8.32
CA LYS A 124 12.07 -18.55 -6.92
C LYS A 124 12.17 -17.08 -6.54
N GLY A 125 11.72 -16.17 -7.41
CA GLY A 125 11.94 -14.75 -7.29
C GLY A 125 13.35 -14.31 -7.66
N TRP A 126 13.59 -13.00 -7.54
CA TRP A 126 14.91 -12.40 -7.63
C TRP A 126 15.67 -12.56 -6.31
N GLU A 127 16.98 -12.76 -6.39
CA GLU A 127 17.87 -12.92 -5.24
C GLU A 127 18.02 -11.63 -4.44
N ASP A 128 18.04 -10.50 -5.14
CA ASP A 128 18.12 -9.17 -4.55
C ASP A 128 17.46 -8.12 -5.48
N VAL A 129 17.37 -6.89 -4.97
CA VAL A 129 16.79 -5.76 -5.69
C VAL A 129 17.67 -5.33 -6.88
N ASP A 130 18.99 -5.55 -6.82
CA ASP A 130 19.90 -5.18 -7.90
C ASP A 130 19.67 -6.08 -9.14
N GLN A 131 19.47 -7.37 -8.95
CA GLN A 131 19.10 -8.32 -10.00
C GLN A 131 17.78 -7.94 -10.67
N PHE A 132 16.81 -7.46 -9.89
CA PHE A 132 15.56 -6.92 -10.43
C PHE A 132 15.79 -5.62 -11.21
N LEU A 133 16.54 -4.66 -10.69
CA LEU A 133 16.79 -3.38 -11.37
C LEU A 133 17.70 -3.50 -12.61
N ALA A 134 18.39 -4.63 -12.76
CA ALA A 134 19.21 -4.99 -13.92
C ALA A 134 18.44 -5.70 -15.05
N GLN A 135 17.13 -5.93 -14.90
CA GLN A 135 16.33 -6.56 -15.96
C GLN A 135 16.37 -5.73 -17.26
N PRO A 136 16.41 -6.36 -18.45
CA PRO A 136 16.45 -5.65 -19.73
C PRO A 136 15.29 -4.67 -19.93
N LEU A 137 14.11 -4.99 -19.40
CA LEU A 137 12.93 -4.11 -19.44
C LEU A 137 13.12 -2.79 -18.67
N LEU A 138 14.14 -2.71 -17.80
CA LEU A 138 14.50 -1.55 -16.99
C LEU A 138 15.79 -0.88 -17.48
N ALA A 139 16.28 -1.20 -18.69
CA ALA A 139 17.52 -0.64 -19.22
C ALA A 139 17.46 0.89 -19.39
N ASP A 140 16.31 1.41 -19.80
CA ASP A 140 16.13 2.85 -20.06
C ASP A 140 15.83 3.68 -18.81
N VAL A 141 15.55 3.04 -17.66
CA VAL A 141 15.28 3.75 -16.40
C VAL A 141 16.56 4.43 -15.92
N ASP A 142 16.49 5.72 -15.60
CA ASP A 142 17.67 6.46 -15.14
C ASP A 142 18.22 5.96 -13.79
N GLU A 143 19.52 6.16 -13.59
CA GLU A 143 20.22 5.75 -12.37
C GLU A 143 19.66 6.42 -11.11
N ARG A 144 19.10 7.64 -11.23
CA ARG A 144 18.47 8.33 -10.10
C ARG A 144 17.20 7.63 -9.66
N THR A 145 16.29 7.30 -10.57
CA THR A 145 15.09 6.52 -10.24
C THR A 145 15.48 5.14 -9.70
N LYS A 146 16.44 4.43 -10.30
CA LYS A 146 16.91 3.14 -9.77
C LYS A 146 17.43 3.25 -8.33
N LYS A 147 18.23 4.26 -8.02
CA LYS A 147 18.75 4.50 -6.66
C LYS A 147 17.63 4.78 -5.66
N GLN A 148 16.63 5.58 -6.04
CA GLN A 148 15.47 5.84 -5.18
C GLN A 148 14.63 4.57 -5.00
N LEU A 149 14.43 3.79 -6.06
CA LEU A 149 13.66 2.55 -5.98
C LEU A 149 14.33 1.49 -5.11
N LYS A 150 15.65 1.43 -5.12
CA LYS A 150 16.41 0.56 -4.22
C LYS A 150 16.13 0.82 -2.74
N THR A 151 15.66 2.01 -2.35
CA THR A 151 15.33 2.32 -0.95
C THR A 151 13.92 1.94 -0.55
N VAL A 152 13.04 1.62 -1.51
CA VAL A 152 11.62 1.32 -1.26
C VAL A 152 11.21 -0.09 -1.66
N LEU A 153 12.08 -0.81 -2.38
CA LEU A 153 11.88 -2.19 -2.81
C LEU A 153 12.67 -3.14 -1.90
N SER A 154 12.14 -4.35 -1.76
CA SER A 154 12.70 -5.45 -0.98
C SER A 154 12.51 -6.77 -1.73
N VAL A 155 13.28 -7.79 -1.38
CA VAL A 155 13.05 -9.20 -1.77
C VAL A 155 12.61 -10.07 -0.59
N ASP A 156 12.47 -9.45 0.59
CA ASP A 156 12.11 -10.09 1.86
C ASP A 156 10.92 -9.37 2.52
N SER A 157 10.23 -10.05 3.45
CA SER A 157 9.14 -9.50 4.25
C SER A 157 9.19 -10.00 5.70
N ASN A 158 8.87 -9.10 6.63
CA ASN A 158 8.64 -9.42 8.04
C ASN A 158 7.16 -9.40 8.44
N TYR A 159 6.26 -9.08 7.51
CA TYR A 159 4.82 -8.99 7.76
C TYR A 159 4.04 -9.92 6.85
N PHE A 160 3.06 -10.61 7.42
CA PHE A 160 2.25 -11.60 6.74
C PHE A 160 0.79 -11.45 7.16
N TRP A 161 -0.13 -11.61 6.22
CA TRP A 161 -1.55 -11.70 6.48
C TRP A 161 -1.98 -13.16 6.53
N LEU A 162 -2.64 -13.55 7.61
CA LEU A 162 -3.34 -14.83 7.72
C LEU A 162 -4.84 -14.58 7.65
N ARG A 163 -5.48 -15.11 6.60
CA ARG A 163 -6.95 -15.28 6.54
C ARG A 163 -7.29 -16.68 7.01
N SER A 164 -8.20 -16.79 7.96
CA SER A 164 -8.73 -18.07 8.47
C SER A 164 -10.23 -18.10 8.27
N ASP A 165 -10.71 -19.02 7.44
CA ASP A 165 -12.14 -19.27 7.27
C ASP A 165 -12.51 -20.49 8.14
N ILE A 166 -13.39 -20.25 9.12
CA ILE A 166 -13.71 -21.17 10.21
C ILE A 166 -15.18 -21.54 10.11
N THR A 167 -15.47 -22.84 10.10
CA THR A 167 -16.83 -23.37 10.10
C THR A 167 -17.06 -24.23 11.34
N VAL A 168 -18.07 -23.88 12.14
CA VAL A 168 -18.53 -24.66 13.29
C VAL A 168 -20.05 -24.81 13.23
N ASN A 169 -20.51 -26.01 12.86
CA ASN A 169 -21.92 -26.25 12.51
C ASN A 169 -22.37 -25.28 11.39
N GLU A 170 -23.37 -24.44 11.67
CA GLU A 170 -23.92 -23.43 10.75
C GLU A 170 -23.21 -22.06 10.87
N ILE A 171 -22.21 -21.93 11.76
CA ILE A 171 -21.49 -20.66 11.97
C ILE A 171 -20.29 -20.62 11.03
N GLU A 172 -20.27 -19.60 10.18
CA GLU A 172 -19.13 -19.22 9.35
C GLU A 172 -18.47 -17.96 9.92
N LEU A 173 -17.14 -17.98 10.03
CA LEU A 173 -16.35 -16.87 10.53
C LEU A 173 -15.07 -16.73 9.70
N THR A 174 -14.87 -15.56 9.11
CA THR A 174 -13.58 -15.17 8.52
C THR A 174 -12.81 -14.33 9.52
N MET A 175 -11.54 -14.65 9.75
CA MET A 175 -10.62 -13.91 10.64
C MET A 175 -9.37 -13.51 9.87
N ASN A 176 -9.00 -12.23 9.95
CA ASN A 176 -7.75 -11.70 9.40
C ASN A 176 -6.80 -11.38 10.55
N SER A 177 -5.58 -11.92 10.51
CA SER A 177 -4.53 -11.69 11.50
C SER A 177 -3.28 -11.11 10.84
N LEU A 178 -2.75 -10.01 11.38
CA LEU A 178 -1.45 -9.48 10.98
C LEU A 178 -0.36 -10.15 11.81
N ILE A 179 0.56 -10.84 11.15
CA ILE A 179 1.67 -11.58 11.76
C ILE A 179 2.97 -10.82 11.50
N VAL A 180 3.81 -10.72 12.53
CA VAL A 180 5.17 -10.18 12.44
C VAL A 180 6.21 -11.26 12.69
N ARG A 181 7.31 -11.21 11.94
CA ARG A 181 8.52 -11.99 12.18
C ARG A 181 9.37 -11.32 13.26
N MET A 182 9.49 -11.96 14.41
CA MET A 182 10.27 -11.47 15.56
C MET A 182 11.70 -12.04 15.57
N GLY A 183 11.96 -13.11 14.83
CA GLY A 183 13.28 -13.72 14.69
C GLY A 183 13.31 -14.80 13.60
N PRO A 184 14.46 -15.47 13.39
CA PRO A 184 14.62 -16.45 12.31
C PRO A 184 13.58 -17.58 12.34
N GLN A 185 13.15 -17.99 13.54
CA GLN A 185 12.17 -19.05 13.79
C GLN A 185 11.05 -18.61 14.74
N HIS A 186 10.79 -17.31 14.88
CA HIS A 186 9.79 -16.78 15.81
C HIS A 186 8.88 -15.77 15.11
N PHE A 187 7.58 -16.03 15.16
CA PHE A 187 6.52 -15.20 14.60
C PHE A 187 5.42 -15.01 15.63
N SER A 188 4.81 -13.83 15.64
CA SER A 188 3.75 -13.47 16.57
C SER A 188 2.60 -12.78 15.83
N VAL A 189 1.37 -13.00 16.28
CA VAL A 189 0.21 -12.21 15.86
C VAL A 189 0.29 -10.85 16.56
N LEU A 190 0.25 -9.76 15.79
CA LEU A 190 0.16 -8.41 16.34
C LEU A 190 -1.27 -8.08 16.76
N TRP A 191 -2.22 -8.38 15.89
CA TRP A 191 -3.64 -8.17 16.10
C TRP A 191 -4.46 -9.02 15.11
N HIS A 192 -5.75 -9.14 15.36
CA HIS A 192 -6.70 -9.81 14.49
C HIS A 192 -8.07 -9.10 14.45
N GLN A 193 -8.84 -9.33 13.39
CA GLN A 193 -10.21 -8.82 13.24
C GLN A 193 -11.06 -9.78 12.42
N THR A 194 -12.37 -9.80 12.68
CA THR A 194 -13.32 -10.51 11.81
C THR A 194 -13.31 -9.84 10.43
N GLY A 195 -13.16 -10.64 9.38
CA GLY A 195 -13.12 -10.19 7.99
C GLY A 195 -14.47 -10.28 7.29
N GLU A 196 -14.56 -9.64 6.13
CA GLU A 196 -15.66 -9.83 5.18
C GLU A 196 -15.54 -11.21 4.53
N SER A 197 -16.67 -11.89 4.29
CA SER A 197 -16.71 -13.08 3.42
C SER A 197 -16.56 -12.64 1.96
N GLU A 198 -15.97 -13.49 1.12
CA GLU A 198 -15.84 -13.24 -0.33
C GLU A 198 -17.17 -13.35 -1.07
#